data_AF-A0A962R1H0-F1
#
_entry.id   AF-A0A962R1H0-F1
#
_cell.length_a   1.000
_cell.length_b   1.000
_cell.length_c   1.000
_cell.angle_alpha   90.00
_cell.angle_beta   90.00
_cell.angle_gamma   90.00
#
_symmetry.space_group_name_H-M   'P 1'
#
loop_
_entity.id
_entity.type
_entity.pdbx_description
1 polymer ?
#
loop_
_entity_poly.entity_id
_entity_poly.type
_entity_poly.pdbx_seq_one_letter_code
_entity_poly.pdbx_strand_id
1 'polypeptide(L)'
;MTVVSDNSISVEKIGGTSMSDYAAVRDNIILNPVRSDTLYRRVFVVSAYAGVTDALLDHKKSGRHGVYGLFASGRDEAGWQEALQALREHLHGINRELFGDQLAARRANQFIDQRLDGARECLEDLQRLCQHGHFSLQQHL
;
A
#
# COMPACT_ATOMS: atom_id res chain seq x y z
N MET A 1 19.43 -30.58 32.72
CA MET A 1 18.19 -30.25 31.98
C MET A 1 18.61 -29.34 30.84
N THR A 2 18.87 -29.90 29.67
CA THR A 2 19.38 -29.15 28.52
C THR A 2 18.22 -28.38 27.90
N VAL A 3 18.22 -27.06 28.06
CA VAL A 3 17.27 -26.21 27.33
C VAL A 3 17.74 -26.22 25.88
N VAL A 4 17.08 -27.03 25.05
CA VAL A 4 17.26 -26.95 23.60
C VAL A 4 16.69 -25.59 23.19
N SER A 5 17.56 -24.65 22.85
CA SER A 5 17.13 -23.37 22.27
C SER A 5 16.48 -23.66 20.93
N ASP A 6 15.15 -23.52 20.84
CA ASP A 6 14.44 -23.66 19.57
C ASP A 6 14.93 -22.57 18.61
N ASN A 7 15.47 -23.00 17.48
CA ASN A 7 16.05 -22.15 16.45
C ASN A 7 15.05 -21.92 15.29
N SER A 8 13.76 -22.05 15.56
CA SER A 8 12.69 -21.82 14.57
C SER A 8 12.49 -20.33 14.26
N ILE A 9 12.08 -20.03 13.02
CA ILE A 9 11.66 -18.68 12.58
C ILE A 9 10.17 -18.80 12.26
N SER A 10 9.34 -17.85 12.72
CA SER A 10 7.92 -17.78 12.34
C SER A 10 7.70 -16.82 11.17
N VAL A 11 6.68 -17.10 10.38
CA VAL A 11 6.15 -16.17 9.36
C VAL A 11 4.68 -15.90 9.69
N GLU A 12 4.34 -14.65 9.91
CA GLU A 12 3.02 -14.24 10.39
C GLU A 12 2.40 -13.24 9.42
N LYS A 13 1.18 -13.53 8.98
CA LYS A 13 0.47 -12.69 8.02
C LYS A 13 -0.53 -11.78 8.71
N ILE A 14 -0.51 -10.49 8.37
CA ILE A 14 -1.46 -9.48 8.87
C ILE A 14 -2.28 -8.96 7.69
N GLY A 15 -3.61 -9.02 7.80
CA GLY A 15 -4.52 -8.55 6.76
C GLY A 15 -4.71 -7.03 6.74
N GLY A 16 -5.21 -6.50 5.61
CA GLY A 16 -5.38 -5.06 5.44
C GLY A 16 -6.38 -4.42 6.41
N THR A 17 -7.48 -5.12 6.71
CA THR A 17 -8.44 -4.69 7.75
C THR A 17 -7.80 -4.64 9.14
N SER A 18 -6.95 -5.62 9.47
CA SER A 18 -6.22 -5.61 10.74
C SER A 18 -5.20 -4.46 10.78
N MET A 19 -4.54 -4.16 9.67
CA MET A 19 -3.58 -3.04 9.57
C MET A 19 -4.24 -1.67 9.79
N SER A 20 -5.54 -1.52 9.53
CA SER A 20 -6.27 -0.27 9.81
C SER A 20 -6.27 0.11 11.30
N ASP A 21 -6.10 -0.85 12.21
CA ASP A 21 -5.83 -0.58 13.62
C ASP A 21 -4.39 -0.99 13.97
N TYR A 22 -3.44 -0.16 13.51
CA TYR A 22 -2.02 -0.42 13.74
C TYR A 22 -1.65 -0.41 15.22
N ALA A 23 -2.32 0.38 16.07
CA ALA A 23 -2.05 0.38 17.50
C ALA A 23 -2.35 -0.99 18.12
N ALA A 24 -3.52 -1.57 17.82
CA ALA A 24 -3.86 -2.91 18.26
C ALA A 24 -2.91 -3.97 17.69
N VAL A 25 -2.50 -3.86 16.42
CA VAL A 25 -1.51 -4.77 15.82
C VAL A 25 -0.16 -4.66 16.50
N ARG A 26 0.35 -3.44 16.70
CA ARG A 26 1.63 -3.18 17.38
C ARG A 26 1.60 -3.77 18.77
N ASP A 27 0.58 -3.42 19.55
CA ASP A 27 0.54 -3.77 20.96
C ASP A 27 0.25 -5.25 21.16
N ASN A 28 -0.63 -5.87 20.35
CA ASN A 28 -1.06 -7.25 20.59
C ASN A 28 -0.34 -8.31 19.74
N ILE A 29 0.23 -7.94 18.59
CA ILE A 29 0.88 -8.89 17.67
C ILE A 29 2.39 -8.69 17.66
N ILE A 30 2.84 -7.44 17.50
CA ILE A 30 4.28 -7.14 17.41
C ILE A 30 4.94 -7.20 18.80
N LEU A 31 4.35 -6.51 19.79
CA LEU A 31 4.94 -6.30 21.12
C LEU A 31 4.41 -7.21 22.22
N ASN A 32 3.28 -7.91 22.01
CA ASN A 32 2.71 -8.81 23.01
C ASN A 32 2.83 -10.27 22.57
N PRO A 33 3.97 -10.89 22.83
CA PRO A 33 4.04 -12.33 22.74
C PRO A 33 3.38 -12.92 24.00
N VAL A 34 2.60 -13.98 23.79
CA VAL A 34 2.05 -14.85 24.86
C VAL A 34 3.15 -15.36 25.82
N ARG A 35 4.42 -15.27 25.40
CA ARG A 35 5.62 -15.48 26.21
C ARG A 35 6.71 -14.47 25.81
N SER A 36 7.19 -13.65 26.73
CA SER A 36 8.20 -12.59 26.51
C SER A 36 9.49 -13.02 25.80
N ASP A 37 9.76 -14.32 25.70
CA ASP A 37 10.93 -14.91 25.06
C ASP A 37 10.80 -15.06 23.53
N THR A 38 9.64 -14.79 22.92
CA THR A 38 9.41 -15.00 21.48
C THR A 38 9.37 -13.72 20.62
N LEU A 39 9.80 -12.55 21.13
CA LEU A 39 9.75 -11.29 20.36
C LEU A 39 10.56 -11.32 19.05
N TYR A 40 11.65 -12.09 19.02
CA TYR A 40 12.58 -12.13 17.89
C TYR A 40 12.31 -13.34 17.00
N ARG A 41 12.96 -13.37 15.82
CA ARG A 41 12.87 -14.47 14.83
C ARG A 41 11.49 -14.62 14.19
N ARG A 42 10.80 -13.49 14.03
CA ARG A 42 9.47 -13.39 13.44
C ARG A 42 9.54 -12.54 12.18
N VAL A 43 8.99 -13.05 11.09
CA VAL A 43 8.82 -12.32 9.83
C VAL A 43 7.35 -11.96 9.69
N PHE A 44 7.05 -10.67 9.53
CA PHE A 44 5.68 -10.20 9.32
C PHE A 44 5.44 -9.90 7.86
N VAL A 45 4.41 -10.52 7.30
CA VAL A 45 3.91 -10.26 5.95
C VAL A 45 2.62 -9.46 6.08
N VAL A 46 2.66 -8.18 5.73
CA VAL A 46 1.50 -7.29 5.85
C VAL A 46 0.88 -7.04 4.49
N SER A 47 -0.45 -7.03 4.44
CA SER A 47 -1.18 -6.48 3.29
C SER A 47 -1.20 -4.95 3.36
N ALA A 48 -1.50 -4.28 2.25
CA ALA A 48 -1.81 -2.85 2.25
C ALA A 48 -2.98 -2.54 3.20
N TYR A 49 -3.05 -1.30 3.70
CA TYR A 49 -4.18 -0.83 4.51
C TYR A 49 -5.50 -1.01 3.76
N ALA A 50 -6.58 -1.26 4.51
CA ALA A 50 -7.90 -1.45 3.92
C ALA A 50 -8.28 -0.29 2.99
N GLY A 51 -8.87 -0.60 1.83
CA GLY A 51 -9.25 0.37 0.81
C GLY A 51 -8.13 0.81 -0.14
N VAL A 52 -6.84 0.69 0.23
CA VAL A 52 -5.72 1.12 -0.63
C VAL A 52 -5.66 0.30 -1.93
N THR A 53 -5.80 -1.02 -1.85
CA THR A 53 -5.80 -1.89 -3.05
C THR A 53 -6.97 -1.56 -3.97
N ASP A 54 -8.15 -1.27 -3.41
CA ASP A 54 -9.33 -0.93 -4.20
C ASP A 54 -9.18 0.44 -4.88
N ALA A 55 -8.54 1.41 -4.21
CA ALA A 55 -8.21 2.70 -4.80
C ALA A 55 -7.18 2.58 -5.95
N LEU A 56 -6.28 1.61 -5.87
CA LEU A 56 -5.27 1.37 -6.92
C LEU A 56 -5.84 0.61 -8.13
N LEU A 57 -6.69 -0.40 -7.91
CA LEU A 57 -7.13 -1.31 -8.96
C LEU A 57 -8.56 -1.03 -9.39
N ASP A 58 -9.53 -1.76 -8.83
CA ASP A 58 -10.97 -1.59 -9.04
C ASP A 58 -11.69 -2.12 -7.80
N HIS A 59 -12.69 -1.38 -7.32
CA HIS A 59 -13.50 -1.82 -6.20
C HIS A 59 -14.55 -2.85 -6.67
N LYS A 60 -14.20 -4.14 -6.53
CA LYS A 60 -14.98 -5.30 -7.05
C LYS A 60 -16.47 -5.28 -6.75
N LYS A 61 -16.90 -4.68 -5.63
CA LYS A 61 -18.30 -4.66 -5.19
C LYS A 61 -19.11 -3.47 -5.70
N SER A 62 -18.46 -2.32 -5.92
CA SER A 62 -19.16 -1.10 -6.35
C SER A 62 -19.00 -0.83 -7.84
N GLY A 63 -18.06 -1.51 -8.51
CA GLY A 63 -17.72 -1.25 -9.90
C GLY A 63 -16.96 0.06 -10.10
N ARG A 64 -16.62 0.78 -9.03
CA ARG A 64 -15.86 2.02 -9.13
C ARG A 64 -14.41 1.69 -9.49
N HIS A 65 -13.92 2.34 -10.54
CA HIS A 65 -12.55 2.17 -10.98
C HIS A 65 -11.55 2.81 -10.02
N GLY A 66 -10.46 2.11 -9.77
CA GLY A 66 -9.26 2.67 -9.12
C GLY A 66 -8.34 3.31 -10.15
N VAL A 67 -7.15 3.72 -9.72
CA VAL A 67 -6.14 4.38 -10.58
C VAL A 67 -5.90 3.58 -11.86
N TYR A 68 -5.63 2.28 -11.75
CA TYR A 68 -5.36 1.42 -12.89
C TYR A 68 -6.57 1.25 -13.80
N GLY A 69 -7.76 1.01 -13.24
CA GLY A 69 -8.98 0.87 -14.03
C GLY A 69 -9.29 2.13 -14.83
N LEU A 70 -9.12 3.31 -14.23
CA LEU A 70 -9.30 4.60 -14.89
C LEU A 70 -8.27 4.80 -16.00
N PHE A 71 -7.00 4.51 -15.74
CA PHE A 71 -5.93 4.58 -16.73
C PHE A 71 -6.21 3.66 -17.93
N ALA A 72 -6.49 2.38 -17.66
CA ALA A 72 -6.72 1.37 -18.69
C ALA A 72 -7.98 1.62 -19.53
N SER A 73 -8.97 2.36 -19.00
CA SER A 73 -10.19 2.69 -19.73
C SER A 73 -9.94 3.64 -20.91
N GLY A 74 -8.89 4.48 -20.85
CA GLY A 74 -8.51 5.42 -21.90
C GLY A 74 -9.56 6.50 -22.23
N ARG A 75 -10.61 6.65 -21.41
CA ARG A 75 -11.74 7.57 -21.69
C ARG A 75 -11.60 8.96 -21.07
N ASP A 76 -10.72 9.11 -20.07
CA ASP A 76 -10.49 10.36 -19.36
C ASP A 76 -9.06 10.40 -18.82
N GLU A 77 -8.17 11.14 -19.49
CA GLU A 77 -6.75 11.27 -19.11
C GLU A 77 -6.59 11.92 -17.71
N ALA A 78 -7.54 12.78 -17.29
CA ALA A 78 -7.50 13.42 -15.98
C ALA A 78 -7.96 12.47 -14.85
N GLY A 79 -8.86 11.54 -15.15
CA GLY A 79 -9.51 10.71 -14.12
C GLY A 79 -8.54 9.86 -13.28
N TRP A 80 -7.53 9.24 -13.91
CA TRP A 80 -6.56 8.43 -13.16
C TRP A 80 -5.58 9.29 -12.34
N GLN A 81 -5.25 10.49 -12.83
CA GLN A 81 -4.41 11.45 -12.10
C GLN A 81 -5.13 11.98 -10.85
N GLU A 82 -6.42 12.32 -10.99
CA GLU A 82 -7.28 12.70 -9.87
C GLU A 82 -7.42 11.58 -8.84
N ALA A 83 -7.62 10.34 -9.29
CA ALA A 83 -7.69 9.18 -8.39
C ALA A 83 -6.37 8.93 -7.66
N LEU A 84 -5.23 9.13 -8.33
CA LEU A 84 -3.91 8.99 -7.72
C LEU A 84 -3.65 10.10 -6.68
N GLN A 85 -4.11 11.32 -6.96
CA GLN A 85 -4.06 12.42 -6.01
C GLN A 85 -4.95 12.16 -4.78
N ALA A 86 -6.17 11.65 -4.97
CA ALA A 86 -7.04 11.25 -3.88
C ALA A 86 -6.42 10.12 -3.03
N LEU A 87 -5.73 9.16 -3.66
CA LEU A 87 -4.98 8.13 -2.95
C LEU A 87 -3.82 8.72 -2.13
N ARG A 88 -3.09 9.70 -2.67
CA ARG A 88 -2.02 10.42 -1.94
C ARG A 88 -2.58 11.03 -0.65
N GLU A 89 -3.67 11.77 -0.76
CA GLU A 89 -4.32 12.42 0.38
C GLU A 89 -4.80 11.41 1.43
N HIS A 90 -5.37 10.29 0.98
CA HIS A 90 -5.78 9.20 1.85
C HIS A 90 -4.59 8.60 2.63
N LEU A 91 -3.48 8.30 1.96
CA LEU A 91 -2.27 7.75 2.59
C LEU A 91 -1.61 8.77 3.55
N HIS A 92 -1.62 10.05 3.20
CA HIS A 92 -1.17 11.12 4.12
C HIS A 92 -2.09 11.23 5.34
N GLY A 93 -3.39 10.98 5.18
CA GLY A 93 -4.36 10.85 6.27
C GLY A 93 -3.99 9.73 7.25
N ILE A 94 -3.72 8.52 6.72
CA ILE A 94 -3.25 7.39 7.53
C ILE A 94 -1.97 7.74 8.28
N ASN A 95 -0.97 8.33 7.60
CA ASN A 95 0.27 8.73 8.25
C ASN A 95 0.04 9.74 9.39
N ARG A 96 -0.87 10.71 9.21
CA ARG A 96 -1.19 11.70 10.24
C ARG A 96 -1.84 11.07 11.48
N GLU A 97 -2.65 10.03 11.30
CA GLU A 97 -3.25 9.28 12.42
C GLU A 97 -2.21 8.40 13.13
N LEU A 98 -1.24 7.85 12.40
CA LEU A 98 -0.22 6.95 12.94
C LEU A 98 0.94 7.66 13.64
N PHE A 99 1.39 8.80 13.10
CA PHE A 99 2.56 9.50 13.61
C PHE A 99 2.16 10.70 14.47
N GLY A 100 2.41 10.59 15.78
CA GLY A 100 2.20 11.71 16.71
C GLY A 100 3.24 12.84 16.60
N ASP A 101 4.39 12.58 15.98
CA ASP A 101 5.45 13.57 15.74
C ASP A 101 5.43 14.09 14.28
N GLN A 102 5.59 15.41 14.13
CA GLN A 102 5.52 16.05 12.82
C GLN A 102 6.69 15.67 11.90
N LEU A 103 7.88 15.39 12.43
CA LEU A 103 9.04 15.02 11.61
C LEU A 103 8.87 13.61 11.06
N ALA A 104 8.41 12.67 11.88
CA ALA A 104 8.09 11.31 11.45
C ALA A 104 6.99 11.31 10.36
N ALA A 105 5.91 12.06 10.56
CA ALA A 105 4.84 12.19 9.57
C ALA A 105 5.34 12.75 8.23
N ARG A 106 6.19 13.79 8.25
CA ARG A 106 6.78 14.36 7.02
C ARG A 106 7.64 13.36 6.27
N ARG A 107 8.50 12.61 6.99
CA ARG A 107 9.34 11.57 6.38
C ARG A 107 8.49 10.46 5.75
N ALA A 108 7.42 10.04 6.44
CA ALA A 108 6.50 9.04 5.92
C ALA A 108 5.75 9.53 4.68
N ASN A 109 5.27 10.77 4.68
CA ASN A 109 4.63 11.38 3.52
C ASN A 109 5.60 11.48 2.33
N GLN A 110 6.83 11.95 2.55
CA GLN A 110 7.84 12.02 1.50
C GLN A 110 8.12 10.63 0.86
N PHE A 111 8.18 9.58 1.67
CA PHE A 111 8.38 8.20 1.19
C PHE A 111 7.21 7.68 0.34
N ILE A 112 5.97 8.07 0.69
CA ILE A 112 4.78 7.78 -0.12
C ILE A 112 4.77 8.60 -1.40
N ASP A 113 5.06 9.90 -1.30
CA ASP A 113 5.09 10.83 -2.43
C ASP A 113 6.04 10.35 -3.52
N GLN A 114 7.28 9.97 -3.16
CA GLN A 114 8.25 9.43 -4.10
C GLN A 114 7.75 8.21 -4.89
N ARG A 115 6.96 7.33 -4.26
CA ARG A 115 6.40 6.16 -4.96
C ARG A 115 5.22 6.52 -5.85
N LEU A 116 4.34 7.40 -5.39
CA LEU A 116 3.20 7.83 -6.19
C LEU A 116 3.66 8.68 -7.37
N ASP A 117 4.68 9.51 -7.18
CA ASP A 117 5.32 10.28 -8.25
C ASP A 117 5.97 9.36 -9.28
N GLY A 118 6.75 8.36 -8.85
CA GLY A 118 7.32 7.37 -9.78
C GLY A 118 6.25 6.56 -10.52
N ALA A 119 5.15 6.19 -9.84
CA ALA A 119 4.03 5.51 -10.50
C ALA A 119 3.34 6.42 -11.53
N ARG A 120 3.13 7.70 -11.19
CA ARG A 120 2.57 8.69 -12.11
C ARG A 120 3.44 8.86 -13.35
N GLU A 121 4.75 9.02 -13.18
CA GLU A 121 5.70 9.17 -14.28
C GLU A 121 5.63 7.96 -15.23
N CYS A 122 5.61 6.74 -14.69
CA CYS A 122 5.45 5.52 -15.49
C CYS A 122 4.14 5.51 -16.30
N LEU A 123 3.01 5.91 -15.69
CA LEU A 123 1.73 5.95 -16.37
C LEU A 123 1.68 7.04 -17.46
N GLU A 124 2.26 8.21 -17.20
CA GLU A 124 2.39 9.30 -18.18
C GLU A 124 3.30 8.93 -19.36
N ASP A 125 4.39 8.20 -19.10
CA ASP A 125 5.26 7.65 -20.16
C ASP A 125 4.50 6.65 -21.03
N LEU A 126 3.75 5.72 -20.43
CA LEU A 126 2.93 4.75 -21.17
C LEU A 126 1.85 5.44 -22.02
N GLN A 127 1.19 6.46 -21.48
CA GLN A 127 0.18 7.23 -22.21
C GLN A 127 0.80 7.95 -23.41
N ARG A 128 1.97 8.57 -23.25
CA ARG A 128 2.72 9.19 -24.35
C ARG A 128 3.09 8.19 -25.44
N LEU A 129 3.56 6.99 -25.06
CA LEU A 129 3.87 5.93 -26.03
C LEU A 129 2.63 5.49 -26.83
N CYS A 130 1.48 5.37 -26.17
CA CYS A 130 0.22 5.05 -26.83
C CYS A 130 -0.21 6.12 -27.86
N GLN A 131 0.03 7.40 -27.58
CA GLN A 131 -0.33 8.50 -28.48
C GLN A 131 0.51 8.51 -29.77
N HIS A 132 1.72 7.94 -29.78
CA HIS A 132 2.62 7.92 -30.95
C HIS A 132 2.38 6.75 -31.94
N GLY A 133 1.30 5.98 -31.78
CA GLY A 133 0.67 5.27 -32.92
C GLY A 133 1.14 3.84 -33.24
N HIS A 134 2.01 3.24 -32.43
CA HIS A 134 2.41 1.82 -32.60
C HIS A 134 2.17 0.95 -31.36
N PHE A 135 1.58 1.51 -30.30
CA PHE A 135 1.35 0.79 -29.05
C PHE A 135 -0.11 0.96 -28.59
N SER A 136 -0.90 -0.10 -28.73
CA SER A 136 -2.22 -0.18 -28.10
C SER A 136 -2.10 -0.90 -26.77
N LEU A 137 -2.53 -0.25 -25.67
CA LEU A 137 -2.62 -0.85 -24.33
C LEU A 137 -3.51 -2.11 -24.34
N GLN A 138 -4.54 -2.18 -25.18
CA GLN A 138 -5.39 -3.37 -25.35
C GLN A 138 -4.69 -4.55 -26.04
N GLN A 139 -3.57 -4.34 -26.74
CA GLN A 139 -2.81 -5.42 -27.37
C GLN A 139 -1.72 -6.01 -26.46
N HIS A 140 -1.42 -5.36 -25.33
CA HIS A 140 -0.26 -5.69 -24.48
C HIS A 140 -0.63 -5.88 -23.00
N LEU A 141 -1.92 -5.94 -22.68
CA LEU A 141 -2.52 -6.33 -21.40
C LEU A 141 -3.50 -7.49 -21.62
#